data_AF-A0A2S0PZ06-F1
#
_entry.id   AF-A0A2S0PZ06-F1
#
_cell.length_a   1.000
_cell.length_b   1.000
_cell.length_c   1.000
_cell.angle_alpha   90.00
_cell.angle_beta   90.00
_cell.angle_gamma   90.00
#
_symmetry.space_group_name_H-M   'P 1'
#
loop_
_entity.id
_entity.type
_entity.pdbx_description
1 polymer ?
#
loop_
_entity_poly.entity_id
_entity_poly.type
_entity_poly.pdbx_seq_one_letter_code
_entity_poly.pdbx_strand_id
1 'polypeptide(L)'
;MLGLGDFAIPRILPIGAILFEFLFLLIAIPIEAYVLNKRLKFDKKTSAFYAIAINLFSSTIGWIIFFIIEPMLPINLKSELISYTFFHTFRLQSTQTFLIFTASIMFFMTFLMKFFLLRFFVISLKENLPKLYENTPENKRLKWRRSSIARLQSTNLVTTILIANSLSYSAISLIILLSRKSS
;
A
#
# COMPACT_ATOMS: atom_id res chain seq x y z
N MET A 1 -39.26 -20.06 -14.97
CA MET A 1 -38.56 -18.76 -14.82
C MET A 1 -38.14 -18.60 -13.37
N LEU A 2 -37.02 -17.92 -13.14
CA LEU A 2 -36.27 -17.72 -11.89
C LEU A 2 -35.25 -18.83 -11.54
N GLY A 3 -34.18 -18.87 -12.35
CA GLY A 3 -32.91 -19.45 -11.94
C GLY A 3 -32.28 -18.53 -10.90
N LEU A 4 -32.35 -18.92 -9.64
CA LEU A 4 -31.51 -18.38 -8.58
C LEU A 4 -30.11 -18.94 -8.82
N GLY A 5 -29.29 -18.14 -9.51
CA GLY A 5 -27.91 -18.50 -9.82
C GLY A 5 -27.15 -18.85 -8.55
N ASP A 6 -26.40 -19.95 -8.64
CA ASP A 6 -25.45 -20.39 -7.64
C ASP A 6 -24.53 -19.23 -7.23
N PHE A 7 -24.86 -18.57 -6.12
CA PHE A 7 -23.87 -17.83 -5.35
C PHE A 7 -22.96 -18.87 -4.72
N ALA A 8 -22.02 -19.37 -5.50
CA ALA A 8 -20.89 -20.15 -5.04
C ALA A 8 -20.01 -19.24 -4.17
N ILE A 9 -20.45 -19.01 -2.92
CA ILE A 9 -19.59 -18.46 -1.89
C ILE A 9 -18.42 -19.44 -1.79
N PRO A 10 -17.17 -19.02 -2.08
CA PRO A 10 -16.03 -19.93 -2.04
C PRO A 10 -15.97 -20.56 -0.65
N ARG A 11 -16.03 -21.90 -0.62
CA ARG A 11 -16.22 -22.74 0.59
C ARG A 11 -15.06 -22.66 1.61
N ILE A 12 -14.08 -21.80 1.35
CA ILE A 12 -12.89 -21.62 2.17
C ILE A 12 -12.71 -20.10 2.34
N LEU A 13 -13.28 -19.55 3.40
CA LEU A 13 -13.00 -18.17 3.78
C LEU A 13 -11.50 -18.08 4.12
N PRO A 14 -10.73 -17.18 3.50
CA PRO A 14 -9.28 -17.07 3.73
C PRO A 14 -9.00 -16.35 5.04
N ILE A 15 -9.49 -16.89 6.16
CA ILE A 15 -9.38 -16.28 7.50
C ILE A 15 -7.92 -16.03 7.87
N GLY A 16 -7.02 -16.93 7.45
CA GLY A 16 -5.58 -16.78 7.63
C GLY A 16 -5.04 -15.57 6.88
N ALA A 17 -5.43 -15.38 5.61
CA ALA A 17 -4.98 -14.24 4.82
C ALA A 17 -5.45 -12.91 5.42
N ILE A 18 -6.69 -12.86 5.92
CA ILE A 18 -7.24 -11.67 6.60
C ILE A 18 -6.45 -11.37 7.88
N LEU A 19 -6.13 -12.39 8.68
CA LEU A 19 -5.37 -12.23 9.92
C LEU A 19 -3.94 -11.75 9.65
N PHE A 20 -3.27 -12.34 8.66
CA PHE A 20 -1.92 -11.93 8.25
C PHE A 20 -1.91 -10.50 7.70
N GLU A 21 -2.88 -10.14 6.87
CA GLU A 21 -3.02 -8.78 6.36
C GLU A 21 -3.21 -7.77 7.51
N PHE A 22 -4.07 -8.11 8.48
CA PHE A 22 -4.27 -7.27 9.67
C PHE A 22 -2.98 -7.10 10.48
N LEU A 23 -2.21 -8.18 10.67
CA LEU A 23 -0.93 -8.13 11.35
C LEU A 23 0.08 -7.24 10.61
N PHE A 24 0.15 -7.36 9.28
CA PHE A 24 1.01 -6.53 8.44
C PHE A 24 0.63 -5.06 8.49
N LEU A 25 -0.68 -4.74 8.48
CA LEU A 25 -1.16 -3.38 8.67
C LEU A 25 -0.75 -2.82 10.04
N LEU A 26 -0.86 -3.63 11.10
CA LEU A 26 -0.46 -3.26 12.46
C LEU A 26 1.02 -2.89 12.58
N ILE A 27 1.88 -3.52 11.78
CA ILE A 27 3.32 -3.24 11.73
C ILE A 27 3.62 -2.05 10.80
N ALA A 28 3.02 -2.02 9.61
CA ALA A 28 3.28 -1.01 8.59
C ALA A 28 2.81 0.37 9.03
N ILE A 29 1.59 0.50 9.57
CA ILE A 29 0.99 1.80 9.90
C ILE A 29 1.87 2.62 10.86
N PRO A 30 2.36 2.09 12.00
CA PRO A 30 3.25 2.84 12.88
C PRO A 30 4.58 3.24 12.24
N ILE A 31 5.18 2.35 11.45
CA ILE A 31 6.46 2.62 10.75
C ILE A 31 6.26 3.75 9.73
N GLU A 32 5.24 3.65 8.89
CA GLU A 32 4.94 4.67 7.88
C GLU A 32 4.53 6.00 8.53
N ALA A 33 3.73 5.98 9.60
CA ALA A 33 3.37 7.17 10.35
C ALA A 33 4.61 7.89 10.93
N TYR A 34 5.57 7.13 11.47
CA TYR A 34 6.83 7.70 11.96
C TYR A 34 7.66 8.33 10.84
N VAL A 35 7.77 7.67 9.70
CA VAL A 35 8.51 8.18 8.54
C VAL A 35 7.86 9.44 7.97
N LEU A 36 6.52 9.46 7.85
CA LEU A 36 5.75 10.63 7.41
C LEU A 36 5.93 11.81 8.38
N ASN A 37 5.84 11.57 9.69
CA ASN A 37 6.06 12.61 10.70
C ASN A 37 7.47 13.21 10.60
N LYS A 38 8.49 12.36 10.52
CA LYS A 38 9.90 12.79 10.53
C LYS A 38 10.33 13.49 9.25
N ARG A 39 9.88 13.02 8.08
CA ARG A 39 10.32 13.57 6.78
C ARG A 39 9.42 14.65 6.20
N LEU A 40 8.10 14.56 6.41
CA LEU A 40 7.15 15.54 5.87
C LEU A 40 6.75 16.60 6.90
N LYS A 41 7.22 16.47 8.16
CA LYS A 41 6.91 17.37 9.28
C LYS A 41 5.40 17.53 9.53
N PHE A 42 4.63 16.50 9.20
CA PHE A 42 3.22 16.44 9.58
C PHE A 42 3.08 16.24 11.08
N ASP A 43 2.01 16.75 11.69
CA ASP A 43 1.70 16.45 13.09
C ASP A 43 1.54 14.95 13.32
N LYS A 44 1.74 14.49 14.57
CA LYS A 44 1.62 13.06 14.92
C LYS A 44 0.26 12.48 14.52
N LYS A 45 -0.82 13.23 14.77
CA LYS A 45 -2.20 12.84 14.41
C LYS A 45 -2.39 12.72 12.91
N THR A 46 -1.92 13.73 12.17
CA THR A 46 -2.02 13.80 10.70
C THR A 46 -1.19 12.70 10.02
N SER A 47 0.00 12.42 10.55
CA SER A 47 0.88 11.35 10.05
C SER A 47 0.26 9.96 10.26
N ALA A 48 -0.32 9.72 11.43
CA ALA A 48 -1.04 8.48 11.73
C ALA A 48 -2.29 8.35 10.83
N PHE A 49 -3.09 9.40 10.67
CA PHE A 49 -4.27 9.39 9.81
C PHE A 49 -3.90 9.06 8.36
N TYR A 50 -2.89 9.73 7.80
CA TYR A 50 -2.45 9.43 6.44
C TYR A 50 -1.87 8.02 6.30
N ALA A 51 -1.07 7.54 7.26
CA ALA A 51 -0.55 6.18 7.24
C ALA A 51 -1.67 5.12 7.27
N ILE A 52 -2.67 5.30 8.14
CA ILE A 52 -3.84 4.42 8.21
C ILE A 52 -4.57 4.44 6.87
N ALA A 53 -4.88 5.63 6.35
CA ALA A 53 -5.64 5.79 5.11
C ALA A 53 -4.92 5.15 3.92
N ILE A 54 -3.64 5.49 3.68
CA ILE A 54 -2.92 4.98 2.51
C ILE A 54 -2.73 3.47 2.57
N ASN A 55 -2.48 2.88 3.75
CA ASN A 55 -2.31 1.44 3.87
C ASN A 55 -3.65 0.73 3.67
N LEU A 56 -4.72 1.18 4.32
CA LEU A 56 -6.04 0.56 4.18
C LEU A 56 -6.56 0.63 2.75
N PHE A 57 -6.54 1.82 2.13
CA PHE A 57 -6.99 1.98 0.75
C PHE A 57 -6.10 1.20 -0.24
N SER A 58 -4.79 1.17 -0.03
CA SER A 58 -3.89 0.38 -0.88
C SER A 58 -4.19 -1.11 -0.78
N SER A 59 -4.43 -1.64 0.43
CA SER A 59 -4.79 -3.04 0.65
C SER A 59 -6.14 -3.37 0.04
N THR A 60 -7.18 -2.55 0.27
CA THR A 60 -8.50 -2.76 -0.33
C THR A 60 -8.44 -2.74 -1.86
N ILE A 61 -7.70 -1.80 -2.44
CA ILE A 61 -7.56 -1.72 -3.90
C ILE A 61 -6.75 -2.90 -4.44
N GLY A 62 -5.73 -3.36 -3.71
CA GLY A 62 -5.00 -4.59 -4.02
C GLY A 62 -5.93 -5.80 -4.09
N TRP A 63 -6.82 -5.97 -3.10
CA TRP A 63 -7.83 -7.02 -3.09
C TRP A 63 -8.84 -6.90 -4.24
N ILE A 64 -9.32 -5.69 -4.54
CA ILE A 64 -10.22 -5.46 -5.68
C ILE A 64 -9.54 -5.87 -7.00
N ILE A 65 -8.29 -5.43 -7.21
CA ILE A 65 -7.51 -5.79 -8.40
C ILE A 65 -7.32 -7.31 -8.46
N PHE A 66 -6.98 -7.95 -7.34
CA PHE A 66 -6.86 -9.39 -7.24
C PHE A 66 -8.14 -10.10 -7.69
N PHE A 67 -9.31 -9.72 -7.17
CA PHE A 67 -10.58 -10.35 -7.55
C PHE A 67 -10.99 -10.11 -9.00
N ILE A 68 -10.56 -9.01 -9.62
CA ILE A 68 -10.79 -8.75 -11.05
C ILE A 68 -9.87 -9.62 -11.92
N ILE A 69 -8.61 -9.76 -11.51
CA ILE A 69 -7.58 -10.48 -12.27
C ILE A 69 -7.71 -12.01 -12.11
N GLU A 70 -8.01 -12.50 -10.91
CA GLU A 70 -8.14 -13.93 -10.58
C GLU A 70 -8.98 -14.74 -11.60
N PRO A 71 -10.19 -14.33 -12.02
CA PRO A 71 -10.98 -15.09 -12.98
C PRO A 71 -10.41 -15.09 -14.41
N MET A 72 -9.53 -14.13 -14.73
CA MET A 72 -8.89 -14.03 -16.05
C MET A 72 -7.63 -14.91 -16.15
N LEU A 73 -7.17 -15.51 -15.06
CA LEU A 73 -5.97 -16.35 -15.04
C LEU A 73 -6.25 -17.78 -15.54
N PRO A 74 -5.31 -18.37 -16.30
CA PRO A 74 -5.38 -19.78 -16.66
C PRO A 74 -5.30 -20.69 -15.43
N ILE A 75 -5.98 -21.85 -15.47
CA ILE A 75 -6.12 -22.81 -14.35
C ILE A 75 -4.78 -23.15 -13.65
N ASN A 76 -3.70 -23.24 -14.41
CA ASN A 76 -2.38 -23.59 -13.88
C ASN A 76 -1.82 -22.49 -12.96
N LEU A 77 -1.99 -21.22 -13.33
CA LEU A 77 -1.54 -20.10 -12.49
C LEU A 77 -2.47 -19.87 -11.30
N LYS A 78 -3.77 -20.13 -11.47
CA LYS A 78 -4.76 -20.03 -10.39
C LYS A 78 -4.46 -21.00 -9.25
N SER A 79 -4.15 -22.25 -9.56
CA SER A 79 -3.83 -23.27 -8.54
C SER A 79 -2.51 -23.00 -7.82
N GLU A 80 -1.50 -22.46 -8.53
CA GLU A 80 -0.24 -22.00 -7.94
C GLU A 80 -0.46 -20.81 -7.00
N LEU A 81 -1.27 -19.82 -7.39
CA LEU A 81 -1.62 -18.65 -6.57
C LEU A 81 -2.36 -19.05 -5.30
N ILE A 82 -3.39 -19.91 -5.41
CA ILE A 82 -4.14 -20.39 -4.25
C ILE A 82 -3.21 -21.17 -3.31
N SER A 83 -2.35 -22.04 -3.85
CA SER A 83 -1.39 -22.80 -3.03
C SER A 83 -0.41 -21.87 -2.31
N TYR A 84 0.06 -20.81 -2.97
CA TYR A 84 0.92 -19.82 -2.36
C TYR A 84 0.20 -19.01 -1.28
N THR A 85 -0.99 -18.47 -1.57
CA THR A 85 -1.77 -17.65 -0.65
C THR A 85 -2.21 -18.43 0.60
N PHE A 86 -2.56 -19.72 0.46
CA PHE A 86 -3.04 -20.53 1.58
C PHE A 86 -1.94 -21.29 2.33
N PHE A 87 -0.94 -21.84 1.64
CA PHE A 87 0.03 -22.76 2.25
C PHE A 87 1.46 -22.21 2.31
N HIS A 88 1.73 -21.02 1.76
CA HIS A 88 3.09 -20.44 1.70
C HIS A 88 4.15 -21.44 1.14
N THR A 89 3.73 -22.43 0.36
CA THR A 89 4.58 -23.51 -0.18
C THR A 89 4.48 -23.56 -1.70
N PHE A 90 5.60 -23.86 -2.36
CA PHE A 90 5.70 -23.90 -3.82
C PHE A 90 5.95 -25.33 -4.31
N ARG A 91 5.36 -25.66 -5.46
CA ARG A 91 5.51 -26.99 -6.09
C ARG A 91 6.68 -27.07 -7.09
N LEU A 92 7.12 -25.97 -7.71
CA LEU A 92 8.18 -25.99 -8.74
C LEU A 92 9.29 -24.93 -8.50
N GLN A 93 10.55 -25.31 -8.73
CA GLN A 93 11.73 -24.43 -8.61
C GLN A 93 11.91 -23.47 -9.80
N SER A 94 11.31 -23.78 -10.96
CA SER A 94 11.29 -22.95 -12.17
C SER A 94 10.57 -21.60 -11.99
N THR A 95 9.67 -21.49 -11.01
CA THR A 95 8.85 -20.29 -10.80
C THR A 95 9.55 -19.20 -9.96
N GLN A 96 10.75 -19.46 -9.43
CA GLN A 96 11.46 -18.52 -8.55
C GLN A 96 11.79 -17.18 -9.23
N THR A 97 12.24 -17.19 -10.49
CA THR A 97 12.53 -15.96 -11.24
C THR A 97 11.25 -15.17 -11.51
N PHE A 98 10.17 -15.86 -11.89
CA PHE A 98 8.86 -15.25 -12.10
C PHE A 98 8.30 -14.65 -10.80
N LEU A 99 8.55 -15.28 -9.66
CA LEU A 99 8.17 -14.80 -8.34
C LEU A 99 8.91 -13.52 -7.97
N ILE A 100 10.24 -13.48 -8.11
CA ILE A 100 11.01 -12.26 -7.80
C ILE A 100 10.52 -11.10 -8.67
N PHE A 101 10.22 -11.37 -9.94
CA PHE A 101 9.71 -10.38 -10.86
C PHE A 101 8.32 -9.88 -10.46
N THR A 102 7.38 -10.78 -10.16
CA THR A 102 6.03 -10.44 -9.72
C THR A 102 6.02 -9.72 -8.37
N ALA A 103 6.83 -10.15 -7.39
CA ALA A 103 6.99 -9.48 -6.10
C ALA A 103 7.56 -8.06 -6.27
N SER A 104 8.55 -7.90 -7.16
CA SER A 104 9.12 -6.59 -7.48
C SER A 104 8.07 -5.67 -8.11
N ILE A 105 7.29 -6.17 -9.08
CA ILE A 105 6.19 -5.41 -9.69
C ILE A 105 5.15 -5.03 -8.64
N MET A 106 4.71 -5.96 -7.79
CA MET A 106 3.74 -5.68 -6.73
C MET A 106 4.26 -4.63 -5.75
N PHE A 107 5.54 -4.68 -5.39
CA PHE A 107 6.17 -3.65 -4.56
C PHE A 107 6.08 -2.26 -5.20
N PHE A 108 6.47 -2.12 -6.48
CA PHE A 108 6.41 -0.84 -7.18
C PHE A 108 4.97 -0.35 -7.39
N MET A 109 4.05 -1.25 -7.73
CA MET A 109 2.63 -0.91 -7.90
C MET A 109 2.02 -0.40 -6.59
N THR A 110 2.30 -1.09 -5.48
CA THR A 110 1.84 -0.70 -4.14
C THR A 110 2.43 0.65 -3.73
N PHE A 111 3.74 0.83 -3.91
CA PHE A 111 4.41 2.11 -3.67
C PHE A 111 3.78 3.25 -4.48
N LEU A 112 3.57 3.05 -5.77
CA LEU A 112 3.01 4.07 -6.67
C LEU A 112 1.58 4.40 -6.28
N MET A 113 0.79 3.39 -5.91
CA MET A 113 -0.57 3.55 -5.42
C MET A 113 -0.63 4.39 -4.14
N LYS A 114 0.20 4.04 -3.14
CA LYS A 114 0.34 4.80 -1.90
C LYS A 114 0.76 6.25 -2.17
N PHE A 115 1.63 6.48 -3.16
CA PHE A 115 2.01 7.82 -3.57
C PHE A 115 0.84 8.63 -4.13
N PHE A 116 0.06 8.05 -5.05
CA PHE A 116 -1.12 8.72 -5.59
C PHE A 116 -2.17 9.00 -4.50
N LEU A 117 -2.42 8.04 -3.62
CA LEU A 117 -3.35 8.19 -2.49
C LEU A 117 -2.91 9.29 -1.54
N LEU A 118 -1.65 9.30 -1.09
CA LEU A 118 -1.17 10.34 -0.20
C LEU A 118 -1.24 11.71 -0.86
N ARG A 119 -0.84 11.81 -2.14
CA ARG A 119 -0.92 13.07 -2.88
C ARG A 119 -2.36 13.55 -3.00
N PHE A 120 -3.29 12.64 -3.28
CA PHE A 120 -4.71 12.94 -3.35
C PHE A 120 -5.24 13.42 -1.99
N PHE A 121 -4.96 12.69 -0.91
CA PHE A 121 -5.40 13.09 0.44
C PHE A 121 -4.80 14.43 0.86
N VAL A 122 -3.51 14.65 0.63
CA VAL A 122 -2.86 15.92 0.97
C VAL A 122 -3.46 17.08 0.17
N ILE A 123 -3.81 16.90 -1.10
CA ILE A 123 -4.44 17.97 -1.89
C ILE A 123 -5.88 18.20 -1.41
N SER A 124 -6.66 17.12 -1.25
CA SER A 124 -8.08 17.18 -0.89
C SER A 124 -8.30 17.71 0.54
N LEU A 125 -7.46 17.34 1.51
CA LEU A 125 -7.56 17.84 2.88
C LEU A 125 -6.92 19.23 3.05
N LYS A 126 -5.97 19.64 2.18
CA LYS A 126 -5.35 20.97 2.25
C LYS A 126 -6.30 22.10 1.85
N GLU A 127 -7.39 21.80 1.15
CA GLU A 127 -8.51 22.73 0.97
C GLU A 127 -9.22 23.05 2.30
N ASN A 128 -9.10 22.16 3.30
CA ASN A 128 -9.63 22.33 4.67
C ASN A 128 -8.56 22.67 5.73
N LEU A 129 -7.34 23.05 5.31
CA LEU A 129 -6.30 23.62 6.18
C LEU A 129 -6.11 25.15 5.94
N PRO A 130 -7.14 25.98 5.73
CA PRO A 130 -6.93 27.42 5.76
C PRO A 130 -6.66 27.84 7.21
N LYS A 131 -5.81 28.87 7.39
CA LYS A 131 -5.46 29.58 8.64
C LYS A 131 -4.13 29.28 9.34
N LEU A 132 -3.08 28.82 8.65
CA LEU A 132 -1.70 29.00 9.18
C LEU A 132 -0.79 29.88 8.32
N TYR A 133 -1.25 30.37 7.17
CA TYR A 133 -0.45 31.23 6.29
C TYR A 133 -1.25 32.36 5.60
N GLU A 134 -2.38 32.75 6.19
CA GLU A 134 -3.22 33.82 5.65
C GLU A 134 -2.78 35.16 6.21
N ASN A 135 -1.64 35.67 5.74
CA ASN A 135 -1.21 37.07 5.89
C ASN A 135 -0.05 37.39 4.93
N THR A 136 -0.21 37.27 3.60
CA THR A 136 0.71 37.98 2.67
C THR A 136 0.06 38.22 1.30
N PRO A 137 0.18 39.43 0.70
CA PRO A 137 -0.56 39.80 -0.50
C PRO A 137 -0.17 39.01 -1.75
N GLU A 138 -1.11 38.88 -2.67
CA GLU A 138 -0.95 38.26 -3.98
C GLU A 138 0.21 38.87 -4.76
N ASN A 139 1.28 38.09 -4.95
CA ASN A 139 2.43 38.53 -5.72
C ASN A 139 2.83 37.43 -6.73
N LYS A 140 2.95 37.76 -8.01
CA LYS A 140 3.22 36.78 -9.09
C LYS A 140 4.53 35.99 -8.89
N ARG A 141 5.48 36.51 -8.10
CA ARG A 141 6.70 35.81 -7.62
C ARG A 141 6.40 34.63 -6.67
N LEU A 142 5.32 34.70 -5.87
CA LEU A 142 4.87 33.58 -5.03
C LEU A 142 4.35 32.42 -5.87
N LYS A 143 3.81 32.64 -7.08
CA LYS A 143 3.34 31.55 -7.97
C LYS A 143 4.50 30.68 -8.48
N TRP A 144 5.61 31.31 -8.88
CA TRP A 144 6.84 30.60 -9.28
C TRP A 144 7.51 29.89 -8.10
N ARG A 145 7.54 30.53 -6.92
CA ARG A 145 8.05 29.92 -5.69
C ARG A 145 7.14 28.79 -5.18
N ARG A 146 5.82 28.88 -5.37
CA ARG A 146 4.85 27.80 -5.09
C ARG A 146 5.04 26.63 -6.05
N SER A 147 5.33 26.87 -7.33
CA SER A 147 5.66 25.83 -8.31
C SER A 147 6.93 25.06 -7.92
N SER A 148 8.02 25.77 -7.56
CA SER A 148 9.26 25.12 -7.14
C SER A 148 9.14 24.42 -5.78
N ILE A 149 8.43 25.01 -4.81
CA ILE A 149 8.12 24.36 -3.52
C ILE A 149 7.21 23.14 -3.72
N ALA A 150 6.21 23.20 -4.61
CA ALA A 150 5.36 22.05 -4.92
C ALA A 150 6.16 20.92 -5.58
N ARG A 151 7.13 21.24 -6.44
CA ARG A 151 8.03 20.26 -7.06
C ARG A 151 8.96 19.62 -6.02
N LEU A 152 9.59 20.41 -5.14
CA LEU A 152 10.41 19.92 -4.03
C LEU A 152 9.60 19.11 -3.01
N GLN A 153 8.37 19.53 -2.72
CA GLN A 153 7.44 18.79 -1.87
C GLN A 153 7.04 17.47 -2.53
N SER A 154 6.82 17.44 -3.85
CA SER A 154 6.53 16.20 -4.57
C SER A 154 7.70 15.22 -4.55
N THR A 155 8.94 15.69 -4.71
CA THR A 155 10.15 14.84 -4.61
C THR A 155 10.34 14.30 -3.19
N ASN A 156 10.12 15.13 -2.17
CA ASN A 156 10.15 14.70 -0.77
C ASN A 156 9.03 13.71 -0.45
N LEU A 157 7.84 13.86 -1.04
CA LEU A 157 6.73 12.91 -0.89
C LEU A 157 7.05 11.55 -1.51
N VAL A 158 7.52 11.53 -2.77
CA VAL A 158 7.92 10.29 -3.47
C VAL A 158 8.97 9.53 -2.66
N THR A 159 10.06 10.20 -2.28
CA THR A 159 11.15 9.57 -1.53
C THR A 159 10.74 9.14 -0.13
N THR A 160 9.89 9.92 0.55
CA THR A 160 9.39 9.55 1.88
C THR A 160 8.53 8.30 1.82
N ILE A 161 7.60 8.23 0.87
CA ILE A 161 6.72 7.05 0.72
C ILE A 161 7.53 5.83 0.29
N LEU A 162 8.55 6.01 -0.55
CA LEU A 162 9.41 4.90 -0.97
C LEU A 162 10.15 4.35 0.24
N ILE A 163 10.75 5.21 1.06
CA ILE A 163 11.45 4.82 2.29
C ILE A 163 10.47 4.17 3.28
N ALA A 164 9.28 4.75 3.45
CA ALA A 164 8.25 4.22 4.35
C ALA A 164 7.81 2.81 3.92
N ASN A 165 7.54 2.62 2.63
CA ASN A 165 7.14 1.34 2.07
C ASN A 165 8.27 0.31 2.16
N SER A 166 9.51 0.69 1.79
CA SER A 166 10.68 -0.19 1.92
C SER A 166 10.90 -0.64 3.36
N LEU A 167 10.87 0.28 4.33
CA LEU A 167 11.07 -0.04 5.75
C LEU A 167 9.97 -0.98 6.28
N SER A 168 8.71 -0.72 5.91
CA SER A 168 7.59 -1.57 6.33
C SER A 168 7.70 -2.98 5.77
N TYR A 169 7.98 -3.12 4.47
CA TYR A 169 8.17 -4.43 3.84
C TYR A 169 9.42 -5.15 4.34
N SER A 170 10.52 -4.44 4.63
CA SER A 170 11.70 -5.02 5.28
C SER A 170 11.39 -5.54 6.69
N ALA A 171 10.62 -4.78 7.49
CA ALA A 171 10.23 -5.21 8.83
C ALA A 171 9.33 -6.45 8.79
N ILE A 172 8.33 -6.45 7.90
CA ILE A 172 7.45 -7.61 7.68
C ILE A 172 8.27 -8.84 7.24
N SER A 173 9.16 -8.68 6.27
CA SER A 173 10.03 -9.75 5.78
C SER A 173 10.90 -10.32 6.91
N LEU A 174 11.48 -9.47 7.74
CA LEU A 174 12.29 -9.90 8.89
C LEU A 174 11.45 -10.71 9.89
N ILE A 175 10.23 -10.28 10.20
CA ILE A 175 9.31 -11.00 11.09
C ILE A 175 8.98 -12.38 10.53
N ILE A 176 8.67 -12.47 9.23
CA ILE A 176 8.40 -13.76 8.56
C ILE A 176 9.62 -14.67 8.62
N LEU A 177 10.83 -14.15 8.35
CA LEU A 177 12.07 -14.92 8.41
C LEU A 177 12.34 -15.48 9.82
N LEU A 178 12.12 -14.66 10.85
CA LEU A 178 12.27 -15.09 12.24
C LEU A 178 11.22 -16.14 12.63
N SER A 179 9.97 -15.95 12.20
CA SER A 179 8.89 -16.93 12.43
C SER A 179 9.17 -18.27 11.76
N ARG A 180 9.78 -18.27 10.57
CA ARG A 180 10.11 -19.49 9.83
C ARG A 180 11.24 -20.30 10.47
N LYS A 181 12.21 -19.63 11.11
CA LYS A 181 13.35 -20.30 11.78
C LYS A 181 12.93 -21.03 13.07
N SER A 182 11.75 -20.75 13.60
CA SER A 182 11.22 -21.34 14.84
C SER A 182 10.40 -22.63 14.62
N SER A 183 10.33 -23.15 13.39
CA SER A 183 9.68 -24.42 13.04
C SER A 183 10.66 -25.36 12.36
#